data_AF-A0A835PDT0-F1
#
_entry.id   AF-A0A835PDT0-F1
#
_cell.length_a   1.000
_cell.length_b   1.000
_cell.length_c   1.000
_cell.angle_alpha   90.00
_cell.angle_beta   90.00
_cell.angle_gamma   90.00
#
_symmetry.space_group_name_H-M   'P 1'
#
loop_
_entity.id
_entity.type
_entity.pdbx_description
1 polymer ?
#
loop_
_entity_poly.entity_id
_entity_poly.type
_entity_poly.pdbx_seq_one_letter_code
_entity_poly.pdbx_strand_id
1 'polypeptide(L)'
;MIHGFGVYHFANGHCYEGSWHEGRRQGLGLYTFSIGESVSGEWDHGILKNPLPLANHSVQRAVQSAREALEKAVLLPRVEEQVKKAVVAAQKAAAAARVAAVKAAQNQMKEELYKSKAWDDDADLIHFL
;
A
#
# COMPACT_ATOMS: atom_id res chain seq x y z
N MET A 1 26.41 -5.16 28.64
CA MET A 1 25.20 -4.90 29.47
C MET A 1 24.42 -3.77 28.83
N ILE A 2 23.09 -3.79 28.91
CA ILE A 2 22.25 -2.74 28.34
C ILE A 2 22.18 -1.58 29.35
N HIS A 3 22.40 -0.37 28.86
CA HIS A 3 22.24 0.89 29.60
C HIS A 3 21.55 1.92 28.71
N GLY A 4 20.84 2.88 29.31
CA GLY A 4 20.12 3.94 28.60
C GLY A 4 18.69 3.55 28.23
N PHE A 5 18.04 4.33 27.36
CA PHE A 5 16.66 4.07 26.96
C PHE A 5 16.58 3.10 25.78
N GLY A 6 15.65 2.15 25.80
CA GLY A 6 15.46 1.24 24.69
C GLY A 6 14.26 0.31 24.84
N VAL A 7 13.95 -0.37 23.74
CA VAL A 7 12.87 -1.36 23.63
C VAL A 7 13.47 -2.76 23.57
N TYR A 8 13.02 -3.65 24.45
CA TYR A 8 13.42 -5.06 24.47
C TYR A 8 12.20 -5.95 24.29
N HIS A 9 12.27 -6.82 23.28
CA HIS A 9 11.27 -7.84 23.01
C HIS A 9 11.72 -9.16 23.62
N PHE A 10 10.89 -9.70 24.50
CA PHE A 10 11.14 -10.97 25.15
C PHE A 10 10.68 -12.13 24.24
N ALA A 11 11.34 -13.28 24.36
CA ALA A 11 10.99 -14.48 23.59
C ALA A 11 9.56 -14.99 23.86
N ASN A 12 8.98 -14.67 25.03
CA ASN A 12 7.60 -14.97 25.39
C ASN A 12 6.57 -13.98 24.80
N GLY A 13 7.01 -13.06 23.95
CA GLY A 13 6.16 -12.04 23.32
C GLY A 13 5.84 -10.84 24.22
N HIS A 14 6.41 -10.75 25.42
CA HIS A 14 6.35 -9.53 26.21
C HIS A 14 7.28 -8.46 25.61
N CYS A 15 7.05 -7.20 25.94
CA CYS A 15 7.88 -6.09 25.52
C CYS A 15 8.11 -5.14 26.70
N TYR A 16 9.32 -4.60 26.82
CA TYR A 16 9.61 -3.49 27.71
C TYR A 16 10.19 -2.33 26.93
N GLU A 17 9.63 -1.15 27.12
CA GLU A 17 10.13 0.11 26.61
C GLU A 17 10.44 1.03 27.78
N GLY A 18 11.70 1.41 27.95
CA GLY A 18 12.08 2.23 29.10
C GLY A 18 13.57 2.33 29.29
N SER A 19 13.94 2.85 30.46
CA SER A 19 15.33 3.02 30.85
C SER A 19 15.92 1.72 31.41
N TRP A 20 17.20 1.51 31.11
CA TRP A 20 17.98 0.34 31.47
C TRP A 20 19.24 0.73 32.22
N HIS A 21 19.58 -0.07 33.21
CA HIS A 21 20.83 0.02 33.96
C HIS A 21 21.33 -1.39 34.28
N GLU A 22 22.56 -1.71 33.84
CA GLU A 22 23.20 -3.02 34.05
C GLU A 22 22.36 -4.21 33.56
N GLY A 23 21.65 -4.03 32.44
CA GLY A 23 20.75 -5.04 31.89
C GLY A 23 19.45 -5.24 32.68
N ARG A 24 19.17 -4.38 33.67
CA ARG A 24 17.91 -4.36 34.42
C ARG A 24 17.09 -3.13 34.04
N ARG A 25 15.77 -3.25 34.17
CA ARG A 25 14.82 -2.15 33.99
C ARG A 25 14.97 -1.16 35.15
N GLN A 26 15.12 0.13 34.84
CA GLN A 26 15.37 1.20 35.81
C GLN A 26 14.63 2.48 35.39
N GLY A 27 14.13 3.27 36.34
CA GLY A 27 13.41 4.52 36.07
C GLY A 27 12.07 4.30 35.38
N LEU A 28 11.57 5.31 34.65
CA LEU A 28 10.28 5.22 33.98
C LEU A 28 10.31 4.22 32.81
N GLY A 29 9.30 3.35 32.75
CA GLY A 29 9.15 2.41 31.66
C GLY A 29 7.76 1.79 31.56
N LEU A 30 7.49 1.24 30.38
CA LEU A 30 6.28 0.57 29.96
C LEU A 30 6.58 -0.90 29.75
N TYR A 31 5.82 -1.77 30.42
CA TYR A 31 5.85 -3.20 30.19
C TYR A 31 4.55 -3.66 29.55
N THR A 32 4.64 -4.23 28.36
CA THR A 32 3.52 -4.75 27.59
C THR A 32 3.57 -6.27 27.63
N PHE A 33 2.51 -6.88 28.16
CA PHE A 33 2.33 -8.33 28.14
C PHE A 33 1.96 -8.79 26.73
N SER A 34 2.22 -10.07 26.43
CA SER A 34 1.92 -10.66 25.12
C SER A 34 0.40 -10.69 24.84
N ILE A 35 -0.41 -10.67 25.90
CA ILE A 35 -1.87 -10.57 25.85
C ILE A 35 -2.37 -9.15 25.57
N GLY A 36 -1.47 -8.16 25.42
CA GLY A 36 -1.79 -6.78 25.07
C GLY A 36 -2.04 -5.84 26.25
N GLU A 37 -2.16 -6.38 27.47
CA GLU A 37 -2.19 -5.56 28.68
C GLU A 37 -0.84 -4.84 28.87
N SER A 38 -0.87 -3.63 29.41
CA SER A 38 0.36 -2.85 29.61
C SER A 38 0.34 -2.15 30.96
N VAL A 39 1.49 -2.13 31.61
CA VAL A 39 1.72 -1.47 32.90
C VAL A 39 2.87 -0.51 32.74
N SER A 40 2.63 0.76 33.06
CA SER A 40 3.70 1.76 33.13
C SER A 40 4.05 2.07 34.56
N GLY A 41 5.20 2.69 34.79
CA GLY A 41 5.59 3.15 36.12
C GLY A 41 7.09 3.25 36.30
N GLU A 42 7.49 3.45 37.54
CA GLU A 42 8.89 3.53 37.93
C GLU A 42 9.45 2.14 38.29
N TRP A 43 10.53 1.76 37.63
CA TRP A 43 11.25 0.51 37.77
C TRP A 43 12.53 0.72 38.57
N ASP A 44 12.84 -0.20 39.46
CA ASP A 44 14.07 -0.19 40.23
C ASP A 44 14.64 -1.61 40.31
N HIS A 45 15.84 -1.80 39.77
CA HIS A 45 16.53 -3.08 39.70
C HIS A 45 15.69 -4.22 39.08
N GLY A 46 14.81 -3.88 38.14
CA GLY A 46 13.91 -4.82 37.48
C GLY A 46 12.55 -5.02 38.14
N ILE A 47 12.27 -4.33 39.25
CA ILE A 47 11.01 -4.42 40.01
C ILE A 47 10.22 -3.12 39.83
N LEU A 48 8.92 -3.24 39.54
CA LEU A 48 8.02 -2.08 39.46
C LEU A 48 7.72 -1.57 40.88
N LYS A 49 8.15 -0.34 41.19
CA LYS A 49 7.95 0.31 42.50
C LYS A 49 6.71 1.17 42.54
N ASN A 50 6.51 1.99 41.51
CA ASN A 50 5.37 2.90 41.42
C ASN A 50 4.58 2.62 40.14
N PRO A 51 3.59 1.72 40.17
CA PRO A 51 2.74 1.46 39.02
C PRO A 51 1.93 2.71 38.69
N LEU A 52 2.09 3.21 37.48
CA LEU A 52 1.26 4.22 36.86
C LEU A 52 0.27 3.49 35.93
N PRO A 53 -1.00 3.37 36.30
CA PRO A 53 -2.00 2.78 35.43
C PRO A 53 -2.12 3.62 34.16
N LEU A 54 -1.95 3.00 33.00
CA LEU A 54 -2.29 3.61 31.71
C LEU A 54 -3.81 3.77 31.51
N ALA A 55 -4.60 3.39 32.52
CA ALA A 55 -6.06 3.47 32.57
C ALA A 55 -6.59 4.92 32.65
N ASN A 56 -5.84 5.90 32.17
CA ASN A 56 -6.43 7.20 31.92
C ASN A 56 -7.13 7.14 30.56
N HIS A 57 -8.46 7.02 30.59
CA HIS A 57 -9.30 7.00 29.39
C HIS A 57 -9.03 8.17 28.44
N SER A 58 -8.53 9.31 28.93
CA SER A 58 -8.12 10.43 28.08
C SER A 58 -6.86 10.10 27.25
N VAL A 59 -5.86 9.46 27.86
CA VAL A 59 -4.62 9.04 27.19
C VAL A 59 -4.91 7.91 26.21
N GLN A 60 -5.74 6.93 26.60
CA GLN A 60 -6.15 5.87 25.68
C GLN A 60 -6.90 6.40 24.46
N ARG A 61 -7.83 7.36 24.65
CA ARG A 61 -8.53 8.02 23.54
C ARG A 61 -7.57 8.81 22.65
N ALA A 62 -6.62 9.54 23.25
CA ALA A 62 -5.62 10.28 22.50
C ALA A 62 -4.71 9.36 21.68
N VAL A 63 -4.22 8.27 22.26
CA VAL A 63 -3.40 7.26 21.58
C VAL A 63 -4.18 6.53 20.49
N GLN A 64 -5.44 6.17 20.76
CA GLN A 64 -6.32 5.53 19.78
C GLN A 64 -6.60 6.47 18.61
N SER A 65 -6.92 7.74 18.88
CA SER A 65 -7.09 8.76 17.85
C SER A 65 -5.82 8.97 17.02
N ALA A 66 -4.64 8.96 17.66
CA ALA A 66 -3.36 9.05 16.96
C ALA A 66 -3.08 7.81 16.08
N ARG A 67 -3.42 6.60 16.55
CA ARG A 67 -3.30 5.35 15.77
C ARG A 67 -4.24 5.35 14.57
N GLU A 68 -5.49 5.75 14.75
CA GLU A 68 -6.47 5.86 13.67
C GLU A 68 -6.07 6.93 12.65
N ALA A 69 -5.51 8.05 13.11
CA ALA A 69 -4.97 9.08 12.22
C ALA A 69 -3.75 8.56 11.43
N LEU A 70 -2.87 7.77 12.05
CA LEU A 70 -1.75 7.13 11.37
C LEU A 70 -2.23 6.07 10.38
N GLU A 71 -3.20 5.24 10.73
CA GLU A 71 -3.78 4.24 9.84
C GLU A 71 -4.47 4.90 8.65
N LYS A 72 -5.24 5.98 8.89
CA LYS A 72 -5.79 6.81 7.81
C LYS A 72 -4.71 7.51 6.98
N ALA A 73 -3.58 7.88 7.57
CA ALA A 73 -2.46 8.45 6.84
C ALA A 73 -1.73 7.41 5.97
N VAL A 74 -1.64 6.16 6.44
CA VAL A 74 -1.13 5.02 5.65
C VAL A 74 -2.13 4.61 4.55
N LEU A 75 -3.44 4.80 4.81
CA LEU A 75 -4.55 4.62 3.87
C LEU A 75 -4.89 5.87 3.05
N LEU A 76 -4.14 6.99 3.18
CA LEU A 76 -4.17 8.00 2.13
C LEU A 76 -3.87 7.23 0.85
N PRO A 77 -4.66 7.40 -0.22
CA PRO A 77 -4.40 6.69 -1.47
C PRO A 77 -2.99 7.09 -1.88
N ARG A 78 -2.04 6.22 -1.52
CA ARG A 78 -0.63 6.33 -1.83
C ARG A 78 -0.62 6.64 -3.31
N VAL A 79 0.24 7.56 -3.71
CA VAL A 79 0.51 7.92 -5.10
C VAL A 79 0.34 6.73 -6.08
N GLU A 80 0.69 5.52 -5.63
CA GLU A 80 0.33 4.20 -6.20
C GLU A 80 -1.10 4.04 -6.79
N GLU A 81 -2.19 4.43 -6.12
CA GLU A 81 -3.56 4.19 -6.63
C GLU A 81 -3.91 5.14 -7.79
N GLN A 82 -3.49 6.41 -7.70
CA GLN A 82 -3.65 7.37 -8.80
C GLN A 82 -2.77 6.98 -10.01
N VAL A 83 -1.54 6.51 -9.76
CA VAL A 83 -0.63 6.00 -10.80
C VAL A 83 -1.22 4.76 -11.48
N LYS A 84 -1.77 3.80 -10.72
CA LYS A 84 -2.43 2.62 -11.29
C LYS A 84 -3.59 3.00 -12.20
N LYS A 85 -4.46 3.92 -11.78
CA LYS A 85 -5.58 4.42 -12.60
C LYS A 85 -5.08 5.11 -13.87
N ALA A 86 -4.06 5.95 -13.77
CA ALA A 86 -3.46 6.63 -14.92
C ALA A 86 -2.85 5.63 -15.92
N VAL A 87 -2.13 4.62 -15.45
CA VAL A 87 -1.53 3.57 -16.28
C VAL A 87 -2.62 2.77 -17.00
N VAL A 88 -3.68 2.37 -16.30
CA VAL A 88 -4.81 1.63 -16.91
C VAL A 88 -5.50 2.47 -17.98
N ALA A 89 -5.73 3.76 -17.73
CA ALA A 89 -6.32 4.67 -18.71
C ALA A 89 -5.43 4.81 -19.95
N ALA A 90 -4.13 4.99 -19.77
CA ALA A 90 -3.17 5.08 -20.87
C ALA A 90 -3.09 3.79 -21.69
N GLN A 91 -3.07 2.63 -21.03
CA GLN A 91 -3.08 1.32 -21.69
C GLN A 91 -4.36 1.10 -22.51
N LYS A 92 -5.53 1.48 -21.97
CA LYS A 92 -6.80 1.40 -22.68
C LYS A 92 -6.81 2.29 -23.92
N ALA A 93 -6.32 3.52 -23.81
CA ALA A 93 -6.20 4.44 -24.95
C ALA A 93 -5.25 3.89 -26.03
N ALA A 94 -4.07 3.38 -25.63
CA ALA A 94 -3.13 2.77 -26.56
C ALA A 94 -3.71 1.53 -27.25
N ALA A 95 -4.46 0.69 -26.53
CA ALA A 95 -5.15 -0.46 -27.11
C ALA A 95 -6.20 -0.04 -28.14
N ALA A 96 -7.02 0.97 -27.83
CA ALA A 96 -8.02 1.51 -28.75
C ALA A 96 -7.37 2.07 -30.03
N ALA A 97 -6.26 2.80 -29.89
CA ALA A 97 -5.51 3.33 -31.03
C ALA A 97 -4.94 2.22 -31.93
N ARG A 98 -4.37 1.16 -31.35
CA ARG A 98 -3.88 -0.01 -32.11
C ARG A 98 -5.01 -0.68 -32.89
N VAL A 99 -6.15 -0.88 -32.24
CA VAL A 99 -7.33 -1.49 -32.89
C VAL A 99 -7.85 -0.61 -34.03
N ALA A 100 -7.92 0.70 -33.83
CA ALA A 100 -8.34 1.63 -34.87
C ALA A 100 -7.39 1.62 -36.08
N ALA A 101 -6.07 1.62 -35.83
CA ALA A 101 -5.06 1.56 -36.89
C ALA A 101 -5.15 0.26 -37.71
N VAL A 102 -5.29 -0.90 -37.03
CA VAL A 102 -5.47 -2.20 -37.70
C VAL A 102 -6.75 -2.20 -38.55
N LYS A 103 -7.85 -1.65 -38.01
CA LYS A 103 -9.12 -1.59 -38.73
C LYS A 103 -9.05 -0.67 -39.95
N ALA A 104 -8.35 0.46 -39.85
CA ALA A 104 -8.12 1.36 -40.98
C ALA A 104 -7.31 0.68 -42.09
N ALA A 105 -6.23 -0.04 -41.74
CA ALA A 105 -5.43 -0.79 -42.71
C ALA A 105 -6.25 -1.90 -43.40
N GLN A 106 -7.09 -2.63 -42.65
CA GLN A 106 -7.99 -3.63 -43.21
C GLN A 106 -9.01 -3.02 -44.17
N ASN A 107 -9.54 -1.82 -43.85
CA ASN A 107 -10.51 -1.16 -44.72
C ASN A 107 -9.86 -0.69 -46.04
N GLN A 108 -8.65 -0.12 -45.98
CA GLN A 108 -7.90 0.26 -47.18
C GLN A 108 -7.59 -0.95 -48.07
N MET A 109 -7.15 -2.08 -47.48
CA MET A 109 -6.92 -3.30 -48.25
C MET A 109 -8.19 -3.83 -48.91
N LYS A 110 -9.35 -3.73 -48.23
CA LYS A 110 -10.64 -4.10 -48.81
C LYS A 110 -11.06 -3.16 -49.95
N GLU A 111 -10.81 -1.86 -49.83
CA GLU A 111 -11.10 -0.89 -50.89
C GLU A 111 -10.24 -1.13 -52.13
N GLU A 112 -8.95 -1.45 -51.96
CA GLU A 112 -8.06 -1.82 -53.06
C GLU A 112 -8.49 -3.14 -53.73
N LEU A 113 -8.89 -4.14 -52.94
CA LEU A 113 -9.47 -5.39 -53.45
C LEU A 113 -10.78 -5.16 -54.22
N TYR A 114 -11.65 -4.27 -53.74
CA TYR A 114 -12.91 -3.93 -54.41
C TYR A 114 -12.65 -3.23 -55.75
N LYS A 115 -11.73 -2.26 -55.79
CA LYS A 115 -11.33 -1.61 -57.04
C LYS A 115 -10.76 -2.63 -58.02
N SER A 116 -9.79 -3.45 -57.59
CA SER A 116 -9.18 -4.48 -58.44
C SER A 116 -10.21 -5.41 -59.08
N LYS A 117 -11.21 -5.86 -58.29
CA LYS A 117 -12.26 -6.73 -58.79
C LYS A 117 -13.21 -6.03 -59.78
N ALA A 118 -13.52 -4.75 -59.55
CA ALA A 118 -14.34 -3.97 -60.47
C ALA A 118 -13.66 -3.78 -61.84
N TRP A 119 -12.33 -3.59 -61.87
CA TRP A 119 -11.57 -3.52 -63.12
C TRP A 119 -11.53 -4.86 -63.88
N ASP A 120 -11.46 -5.99 -63.16
CA ASP A 120 -11.53 -7.32 -63.78
C ASP A 120 -12.94 -7.61 -64.35
N ASP A 121 -14.00 -7.27 -63.62
CA ASP A 121 -15.39 -7.43 -64.08
C ASP A 121 -15.70 -6.54 -65.30
N ASP A 122 -15.15 -5.31 -65.35
CA ASP A 122 -15.26 -4.41 -66.51
C ASP A 122 -14.45 -4.90 -67.73
N ALA A 123 -13.32 -5.59 -67.52
CA ALA A 123 -12.51 -6.18 -68.58
C ALA A 123 -13.20 -7.38 -69.24
N ASP A 124 -13.94 -8.18 -68.47
CA ASP A 124 -14.73 -9.31 -68.98
C ASP A 124 -15.95 -8.85 -69.80
N LEU A 125 -16.48 -7.64 -69.54
CA LEU A 125 -17.58 -7.02 -70.29
C LEU A 125 -17.17 -6.54 -71.70
N ILE A 126 -15.90 -6.23 -71.92
CA ILE A 126 -15.38 -5.76 -73.23
C ILE A 126 -15.19 -6.94 -74.20
N HIS A 127 -15.11 -8.18 -73.72
CA HIS A 127 -14.94 -9.38 -74.55
C HIS A 127 -16.23 -9.90 -75.22
N PHE A 128 -17.39 -9.31 -74.96
CA PHE A 128 -18.71 -9.76 -75.48
C PHE A 128 -19.35 -8.84 -76.54
N LEU A 129 -18.65 -7.81 -77.04
CA LEU A 129 -19.06 -6.96 -78.17
C LEU A 129 -18.17 -7.19 -79.39
#